data_AF-A0A843L8W6-F1
#
_entry.id   AF-A0A843L8W6-F1
#
_cell.length_a   1.000
_cell.length_b   1.000
_cell.length_c   1.000
_cell.angle_alpha   90.00
_cell.angle_beta   90.00
_cell.angle_gamma   90.00
#
_symmetry.space_group_name_H-M   'P 1'
#
loop_
_entity.id
_entity.type
_entity.pdbx_description
1 polymer ?
#
loop_
_entity_poly.entity_id
_entity_poly.type
_entity_poly.pdbx_seq_one_letter_code
_entity_poly.pdbx_strand_id
1 'polypeptide(L)'
;MRQEIIVALTLIVCCSSAVAIEKNSSVEDNPVVDALKSAIVSSSDITSYRFTLDMDQTMRLHNLSNQTEAPQVLQVKSFGAGSVNVTEKAMEMALASVVISQGDEDNVTATSIEEYLINDTVYMKIDGNWTYIRLGLPGWTSQQPAGEQMEMLNQSKISLLGMESIDGIDCYKIGVVQEREAFSRMVSQQDGLDMGTLNLNLSEIYRNATISMIYWIDTNENLLKKTEMDMDISINSKDLGIPAEEAGDLQIQMSIKSTYLYRDLNGYIQIALPSEAETAQPFGQAINITAEGTLQNTTIEASP
;
A
#
# COMPACT_ATOMS: atom_id res chain seq x y z
N MET A 1 -13.79 -5.79 -14.83
CA MET A 1 -13.73 -4.35 -14.50
C MET A 1 -13.87 -4.03 -13.01
N ARG A 2 -15.03 -4.22 -12.34
CA ARG A 2 -15.20 -3.85 -10.91
C ARG A 2 -14.22 -4.54 -9.96
N GLN A 3 -14.05 -5.85 -10.09
CA GLN A 3 -13.15 -6.64 -9.23
C GLN A 3 -11.67 -6.31 -9.54
N GLU A 4 -11.34 -6.07 -10.80
CA GLU A 4 -9.99 -5.63 -11.23
C GLU A 4 -9.63 -4.25 -10.66
N ILE A 5 -10.58 -3.30 -10.64
CA ILE A 5 -10.37 -1.96 -10.05
C ILE A 5 -10.17 -2.08 -8.53
N ILE A 6 -10.93 -2.92 -7.83
CA ILE A 6 -10.77 -3.12 -6.38
C ILE A 6 -9.40 -3.73 -6.08
N VAL A 7 -9.03 -4.80 -6.80
CA VAL A 7 -7.72 -5.44 -6.63
C VAL A 7 -6.58 -4.46 -6.95
N ALA A 8 -6.68 -3.70 -8.05
CA ALA A 8 -5.68 -2.68 -8.39
C ALA A 8 -5.58 -1.59 -7.31
N LEU A 9 -6.70 -1.07 -6.81
CA LEU A 9 -6.70 -0.04 -5.77
C LEU A 9 -6.17 -0.55 -4.42
N THR A 10 -6.48 -1.79 -4.04
CA THR A 10 -5.92 -2.42 -2.84
C THR A 10 -4.41 -2.67 -3.01
N LEU A 11 -3.96 -3.13 -4.17
CA LEU A 11 -2.54 -3.30 -4.48
C LEU A 11 -1.79 -1.96 -4.46
N ILE A 12 -2.35 -0.88 -4.98
CA ILE A 12 -1.72 0.46 -4.92
C ILE A 12 -1.49 0.88 -3.47
N VAL A 13 -2.47 0.68 -2.59
CA VAL A 13 -2.35 1.06 -1.18
C VAL A 13 -1.33 0.18 -0.45
N CYS A 14 -1.32 -1.13 -0.71
CA CYS A 14 -0.35 -2.07 -0.13
C CYS A 14 1.08 -1.89 -0.67
N CYS A 15 1.24 -1.53 -1.94
CA CYS A 15 2.54 -1.30 -2.59
C CYS A 15 3.06 0.15 -2.45
N SER A 16 2.29 1.05 -1.82
CA SER A 16 2.66 2.48 -1.67
C SER A 16 3.58 2.79 -0.50
N SER A 17 4.09 1.79 0.22
CA SER A 17 5.08 1.99 1.30
C SER A 17 6.50 2.24 0.77
N ALA A 18 6.60 2.95 -0.34
CA ALA A 18 7.66 2.89 -1.33
C ALA A 18 8.05 4.32 -1.79
N VAL A 19 9.34 4.62 -1.91
CA VAL A 19 9.98 5.77 -2.59
C VAL A 19 10.60 6.89 -1.72
N ALA A 20 11.86 7.21 -2.06
CA ALA A 20 12.72 8.30 -1.59
C ALA A 20 12.39 9.68 -2.23
N ILE A 21 12.69 10.79 -1.54
CA ILE A 21 12.52 12.17 -2.07
C ILE A 21 13.75 13.04 -1.81
N GLU A 22 14.03 13.97 -2.73
CA GLU A 22 15.01 15.03 -2.59
C GLU A 22 14.65 16.15 -1.58
N LYS A 23 15.70 16.54 -0.87
CA LYS A 23 15.80 17.54 0.19
C LYS A 23 15.19 18.91 -0.17
N ASN A 24 14.13 19.32 0.55
CA ASN A 24 13.86 20.74 0.74
C ASN A 24 13.21 20.99 2.11
N SER A 25 13.81 21.85 2.93
CA SER A 25 13.33 22.13 4.28
C SER A 25 13.28 23.64 4.54
N SER A 26 12.15 24.13 5.00
CA SER A 26 12.07 25.34 5.83
C SER A 26 11.47 24.97 7.17
N VAL A 27 12.23 25.22 8.24
CA VAL A 27 12.00 24.73 9.61
C VAL A 27 11.48 25.86 10.50
N GLU A 28 10.54 25.54 11.39
CA GLU A 28 10.33 26.27 12.64
C GLU A 28 11.08 25.52 13.75
N ASP A 29 11.98 26.24 14.44
CA ASP A 29 12.95 25.68 15.39
C ASP A 29 12.29 25.15 16.67
N ASN A 30 12.39 23.84 16.90
CA ASN A 30 12.23 23.24 18.23
C ASN A 30 13.39 22.27 18.50
N PRO A 31 14.34 22.64 19.38
CA PRO A 31 15.58 21.90 19.55
C PRO A 31 15.41 20.46 20.05
N VAL A 32 14.30 20.15 20.74
CA VAL A 32 13.98 18.79 21.20
C VAL A 32 13.50 17.92 20.03
N VAL A 33 12.70 18.51 19.15
CA VAL A 33 12.18 17.85 17.95
C VAL A 33 13.32 17.58 16.96
N ASP A 34 14.26 18.51 16.81
CA ASP A 34 15.43 18.35 15.94
C ASP A 34 16.42 17.30 16.45
N ALA A 35 16.61 17.23 17.78
CA ALA A 35 17.40 16.18 18.41
C ALA A 35 16.77 14.79 18.20
N LEU A 36 15.44 14.68 18.37
CA LEU A 36 14.70 13.44 18.14
C LEU A 36 14.77 13.01 16.67
N LYS A 37 14.57 13.92 15.73
CA LYS A 37 14.77 13.66 14.29
C LYS A 37 16.17 13.14 14.01
N SER A 38 17.19 13.79 14.55
CA SER A 38 18.59 13.40 14.35
C SER A 38 18.88 12.02 14.92
N ALA A 39 18.32 11.70 16.11
CA ALA A 39 18.47 10.40 16.74
C ALA A 39 17.84 9.28 15.89
N ILE A 40 16.62 9.50 15.42
CA ILE A 40 15.90 8.58 14.52
C ILE A 40 16.73 8.29 13.25
N VAL A 41 17.18 9.35 12.57
CA VAL A 41 17.99 9.23 11.35
C VAL A 41 19.34 8.55 11.61
N SER A 42 19.96 8.77 12.78
CA SER A 42 21.23 8.12 13.12
C SER A 42 21.08 6.64 13.46
N SER A 43 19.88 6.19 13.84
CA SER A 43 19.58 4.80 14.20
C SER A 43 19.05 3.97 13.03
N SER A 44 18.93 4.55 11.84
CA SER A 44 18.20 3.95 10.70
C SER A 44 18.94 2.88 9.91
N ASP A 45 20.05 2.32 10.44
CA ASP A 45 20.77 1.19 9.81
C ASP A 45 20.01 -0.12 10.04
N ILE A 46 18.76 -0.17 9.55
CA ILE A 46 17.89 -1.34 9.65
C ILE A 46 18.31 -2.34 8.58
N THR A 47 18.83 -3.49 9.02
CA THR A 47 19.30 -4.58 8.16
C THR A 47 18.22 -5.63 7.88
N SER A 48 17.21 -5.71 8.74
CA SER A 48 16.11 -6.66 8.67
C SER A 48 15.01 -6.30 9.66
N TYR A 49 13.79 -6.76 9.43
CA TYR A 49 12.67 -6.64 10.38
C TYR A 49 11.51 -7.55 9.99
N ARG A 50 10.62 -7.80 10.94
CA ARG A 50 9.29 -8.37 10.71
C ARG A 50 8.22 -7.32 10.95
N PHE A 51 7.09 -7.44 10.27
CA PHE A 51 5.96 -6.55 10.49
C PHE A 51 4.62 -7.27 10.44
N THR A 52 3.62 -6.66 11.08
CA THR A 52 2.20 -6.98 10.87
C THR A 52 1.46 -5.73 10.39
N LEU A 53 0.46 -5.94 9.56
CA LEU A 53 -0.41 -4.92 8.98
C LEU A 53 -1.86 -5.20 9.38
N ASP A 54 -2.54 -4.19 9.89
CA ASP A 54 -3.99 -4.14 10.00
C ASP A 54 -4.49 -2.94 9.20
N MET A 55 -5.44 -3.14 8.29
CA MET A 55 -5.94 -2.10 7.40
C MET A 55 -7.46 -2.17 7.26
N ASP A 56 -8.12 -1.06 7.57
CA ASP A 56 -9.53 -0.81 7.29
C ASP A 56 -9.65 0.25 6.19
N GLN A 57 -10.33 -0.09 5.09
CA GLN A 57 -10.56 0.80 3.96
C GLN A 57 -12.06 0.89 3.66
N THR A 58 -12.55 2.11 3.48
CA THR A 58 -13.91 2.38 3.00
C THR A 58 -13.84 3.07 1.66
N MET A 59 -14.45 2.48 0.64
CA MET A 59 -14.56 3.04 -0.71
C MET A 59 -16.01 3.44 -0.98
N ARG A 60 -16.22 4.64 -1.52
CA ARG A 60 -17.51 5.12 -2.02
C ARG A 60 -17.41 5.40 -3.50
N LEU A 61 -18.18 4.68 -4.29
CA LEU A 61 -18.25 4.82 -5.73
C LEU A 61 -19.48 5.66 -6.07
N HIS A 62 -19.25 6.82 -6.66
CA HIS A 62 -20.26 7.77 -7.10
C HIS A 62 -20.34 7.77 -8.63
N ASN A 63 -21.53 7.49 -9.17
CA ASN A 63 -21.82 7.73 -10.57
C ASN A 63 -22.45 9.13 -10.72
N LEU A 64 -21.64 10.14 -11.09
CA LEU A 64 -22.12 11.52 -11.15
C LEU A 64 -23.00 11.80 -12.37
N SER A 65 -23.09 10.87 -13.33
CA SER A 65 -24.02 10.94 -14.46
C SER A 65 -25.48 10.75 -14.02
N ASN A 66 -25.71 10.03 -12.92
CA ASN A 66 -27.03 9.84 -12.29
C ASN A 66 -27.02 10.40 -10.86
N GLN A 67 -27.10 11.73 -10.72
CA GLN A 67 -27.00 12.46 -9.43
C GLN A 67 -28.02 12.07 -8.33
N THR A 68 -28.95 11.16 -8.62
CA THR A 68 -29.99 10.68 -7.68
C THR A 68 -29.70 9.31 -7.08
N GLU A 69 -28.71 8.57 -7.58
CA GLU A 69 -28.32 7.27 -7.01
C GLU A 69 -27.41 7.47 -5.80
N ALA A 70 -27.71 6.75 -4.72
CA ALA A 70 -26.83 6.70 -3.55
C ALA A 70 -25.47 6.06 -3.94
N PRO A 71 -24.36 6.50 -3.35
CA PRO A 71 -23.07 5.89 -3.64
C PRO A 71 -23.06 4.42 -3.22
N GLN A 72 -22.42 3.59 -4.05
CA GLN A 72 -22.09 2.24 -3.63
C GLN A 72 -20.93 2.30 -2.64
N VAL A 73 -21.11 1.70 -1.47
CA VAL A 73 -20.09 1.65 -0.42
C VAL A 73 -19.52 0.25 -0.29
N LEU A 74 -18.20 0.15 -0.32
CA LEU A 74 -17.44 -1.08 -0.09
C LEU A 74 -16.56 -0.88 1.13
N GLN A 75 -16.57 -1.86 2.03
CA GLN A 75 -15.61 -1.96 3.11
C GLN A 75 -14.62 -3.07 2.78
N VAL A 76 -13.34 -2.76 2.89
CA VAL A 76 -12.24 -3.70 2.71
C VAL A 76 -11.49 -3.77 4.03
N LYS A 77 -11.41 -4.96 4.62
CA LYS A 77 -10.57 -5.21 5.78
C LYS A 77 -9.44 -6.11 5.37
N SER A 78 -8.21 -5.74 5.72
CA SER A 78 -7.03 -6.52 5.40
C SER A 78 -6.16 -6.73 6.63
N PHE A 79 -5.62 -7.93 6.75
CA PHE A 79 -4.63 -8.29 7.75
C PHE A 79 -3.45 -8.94 7.06
N GLY A 80 -2.24 -8.55 7.43
CA GLY A 80 -1.04 -9.11 6.83
C GLY A 80 0.11 -9.24 7.81
N ALA A 81 1.09 -10.03 7.40
CA ALA A 81 2.37 -10.14 8.08
C ALA A 81 3.47 -10.37 7.06
N GLY A 82 4.67 -9.88 7.35
CA GLY A 82 5.80 -10.02 6.46
C GLY A 82 7.14 -9.92 7.16
N SER A 83 8.17 -10.27 6.40
CA SER A 83 9.57 -10.18 6.80
C SER A 83 10.35 -9.46 5.71
N VAL A 84 11.34 -8.67 6.11
CA VAL A 84 12.24 -7.95 5.20
C VAL A 84 13.68 -8.21 5.62
N ASN A 85 14.51 -8.58 4.65
CA ASN A 85 15.96 -8.61 4.78
C ASN A 85 16.56 -7.59 3.80
N VAL A 86 17.00 -6.46 4.34
CA VAL A 86 17.58 -5.35 3.58
C VAL A 86 18.90 -5.74 2.92
N THR A 87 19.69 -6.55 3.62
CA THR A 87 21.03 -6.96 3.18
C THR A 87 20.97 -7.93 2.00
N GLU A 88 20.05 -8.90 2.05
CA GLU A 88 19.87 -9.93 1.02
C GLU A 88 18.92 -9.50 -0.10
N LYS A 89 18.36 -8.28 -0.03
CA LYS A 89 17.36 -7.79 -0.96
C LYS A 89 16.17 -8.73 -1.11
N ALA A 90 15.62 -9.14 0.02
CA ALA A 90 14.50 -10.07 0.07
C ALA A 90 13.37 -9.55 0.97
N MET A 91 12.13 -9.74 0.54
CA MET A 91 10.91 -9.50 1.31
C MET A 91 9.93 -10.64 1.05
N GLU A 92 9.17 -11.00 2.08
CA GLU A 92 7.97 -11.84 1.97
C GLU A 92 6.81 -11.17 2.71
N MET A 93 5.61 -11.34 2.19
CA MET A 93 4.39 -10.86 2.80
C MET A 93 3.24 -11.82 2.51
N ALA A 94 2.41 -12.07 3.51
CA ALA A 94 1.10 -12.68 3.36
C ALA A 94 0.04 -11.66 3.74
N LEU A 95 -0.95 -11.47 2.88
CA LEU A 95 -2.09 -10.58 3.08
C LEU A 95 -3.38 -11.37 2.90
N ALA A 96 -4.32 -11.17 3.82
CA ALA A 96 -5.68 -11.66 3.70
C ALA A 96 -6.62 -10.46 3.73
N SER A 97 -7.54 -10.40 2.78
CA SER A 97 -8.49 -9.29 2.64
C SER A 97 -9.92 -9.81 2.51
N VAL A 98 -10.86 -9.09 3.10
CA VAL A 98 -12.30 -9.32 2.92
C VAL A 98 -12.96 -8.06 2.39
N VAL A 99 -13.79 -8.20 1.37
CA VAL A 99 -14.56 -7.13 0.76
C VAL A 99 -16.03 -7.35 1.09
N ILE A 100 -16.65 -6.32 1.67
CA ILE A 100 -18.04 -6.31 2.12
C ILE A 100 -18.76 -5.17 1.40
N SER A 101 -19.85 -5.47 0.69
CA SER A 101 -20.69 -4.45 0.06
C SER A 101 -21.78 -4.00 1.03
N GLN A 102 -21.94 -2.70 1.21
CA GLN A 102 -23.00 -2.18 2.08
C GLN A 102 -24.38 -2.56 1.52
N GLY A 103 -25.24 -3.15 2.36
CA GLY A 103 -26.56 -3.64 1.97
C GLY A 103 -26.59 -5.06 1.40
N ASP A 104 -25.43 -5.71 1.30
CA ASP A 104 -25.27 -7.12 0.91
C ASP A 104 -24.20 -7.78 1.79
N GLU A 105 -24.42 -7.73 3.10
CA GLU A 105 -23.45 -8.16 4.12
C GLU A 105 -23.22 -9.68 4.11
N ASP A 106 -24.16 -10.45 3.56
CA ASP A 106 -24.05 -11.91 3.40
C ASP A 106 -23.11 -12.32 2.24
N ASN A 107 -22.80 -11.38 1.34
CA ASN A 107 -21.99 -11.61 0.15
C ASN A 107 -20.57 -11.07 0.33
N VAL A 108 -19.81 -11.75 1.20
CA VAL A 108 -18.41 -11.42 1.49
C VAL A 108 -17.50 -12.12 0.50
N THR A 109 -16.64 -11.35 -0.16
CA THR A 109 -15.55 -11.91 -0.99
C THR A 109 -14.26 -11.86 -0.19
N ALA A 110 -13.60 -13.01 -0.03
CA ALA A 110 -12.30 -13.11 0.60
C ALA A 110 -11.22 -13.39 -0.45
N THR A 111 -10.07 -12.75 -0.30
CA THR A 111 -8.90 -12.95 -1.16
C THR A 111 -7.66 -13.08 -0.29
N SER A 112 -6.71 -13.92 -0.70
CA SER A 112 -5.40 -14.01 -0.07
C SER A 112 -4.32 -13.83 -1.12
N ILE A 113 -3.31 -13.06 -0.73
CA ILE A 113 -2.15 -12.73 -1.55
C ILE A 113 -0.91 -13.16 -0.77
N GLU A 114 -0.06 -13.98 -1.39
CA GLU A 114 1.31 -14.22 -0.92
C GLU A 114 2.25 -13.50 -1.89
N GLU A 115 3.18 -12.72 -1.36
CA GLU A 115 4.12 -11.93 -2.14
C GLU A 115 5.56 -12.22 -1.69
N TYR A 116 6.45 -12.35 -2.66
CA TYR A 116 7.89 -12.42 -2.46
C TYR A 116 8.58 -11.43 -3.39
N LEU A 117 9.37 -10.52 -2.82
CA LEU A 117 10.32 -9.72 -3.59
C LEU A 117 11.71 -10.29 -3.36
N ILE A 118 12.30 -10.88 -4.40
CA ILE A 118 13.66 -11.39 -4.36
C ILE A 118 14.49 -10.65 -5.41
N ASN A 119 15.48 -9.88 -4.95
CA ASN A 119 16.21 -8.91 -5.75
C ASN A 119 15.26 -7.89 -6.41
N ASP A 120 15.04 -7.99 -7.72
CA ASP A 120 14.21 -7.09 -8.52
C ASP A 120 12.97 -7.80 -9.11
N THR A 121 12.62 -8.99 -8.59
CA THR A 121 11.46 -9.77 -9.06
C THR A 121 10.45 -9.94 -7.95
N VAL A 122 9.24 -9.45 -8.21
CA VAL A 122 8.05 -9.66 -7.37
C VAL A 122 7.35 -10.91 -7.87
N TYR A 123 7.19 -11.90 -6.99
CA TYR A 123 6.37 -13.08 -7.19
C TYR A 123 5.11 -12.92 -6.38
N MET A 124 3.95 -13.12 -7.00
CA MET A 124 2.66 -13.00 -6.33
C MET A 124 1.85 -14.26 -6.57
N LYS A 125 1.29 -14.80 -5.51
CA LYS A 125 0.28 -15.84 -5.55
C LYS A 125 -1.07 -15.22 -5.25
N ILE A 126 -1.95 -15.25 -6.24
CA ILE A 126 -3.32 -14.77 -6.09
C ILE A 126 -4.23 -15.97 -6.31
N ASP A 127 -5.04 -16.30 -5.29
CA ASP A 127 -5.98 -17.42 -5.31
C ASP A 127 -5.35 -18.76 -5.78
N GLY A 128 -4.09 -18.99 -5.37
CA GLY A 128 -3.33 -20.21 -5.65
C GLY A 128 -2.47 -20.17 -6.91
N ASN A 129 -2.56 -19.15 -7.75
CA ASN A 129 -1.80 -19.04 -8.99
C ASN A 129 -0.61 -18.10 -8.84
N TRP A 130 0.60 -18.60 -9.11
CA TRP A 130 1.83 -17.82 -9.07
C TRP A 130 2.07 -17.05 -10.37
N THR A 131 2.34 -15.77 -10.22
CA THR A 131 2.76 -14.86 -11.28
C THR A 131 3.99 -14.09 -10.85
N TYR A 132 4.72 -13.51 -11.80
CA TYR A 132 5.84 -12.63 -11.48
C TYR A 132 5.85 -11.35 -12.32
N ILE A 133 6.44 -10.31 -11.74
CA ILE A 133 6.75 -9.04 -12.36
C ILE A 133 8.23 -8.74 -12.09
N ARG A 134 8.96 -8.30 -13.12
CA ARG A 134 10.31 -7.76 -12.94
C ARG A 134 10.20 -6.25 -12.85
N LEU A 135 10.63 -5.70 -11.72
CA LEU A 135 10.65 -4.27 -11.52
C LEU A 135 11.79 -3.66 -12.36
N GLY A 136 11.52 -2.53 -13.02
CA GLY A 136 12.57 -1.70 -13.59
C GLY A 136 13.47 -1.13 -12.48
N LEU A 137 14.68 -0.69 -12.82
CA LEU A 137 15.56 -0.06 -11.84
C LEU A 137 15.02 1.33 -11.45
N PRO A 138 15.01 1.70 -10.14
CA PRO A 138 15.46 0.94 -8.97
C PRO A 138 14.31 0.21 -8.23
N GLY A 139 14.07 -1.07 -8.58
CA GLY A 139 12.97 -1.87 -8.05
C GLY A 139 13.08 -2.23 -6.57
N TRP A 140 14.28 -2.60 -6.09
CA TRP A 140 14.50 -2.94 -4.67
C TRP A 140 14.45 -1.73 -3.72
N THR A 141 15.08 -0.61 -4.10
CA THR A 141 15.22 0.55 -3.20
C THR A 141 13.87 1.17 -2.87
N SER A 142 12.91 1.06 -3.80
CA SER A 142 11.54 1.53 -3.65
C SER A 142 10.64 0.60 -2.83
N GLN A 143 11.14 -0.47 -2.21
CA GLN A 143 10.29 -1.45 -1.51
C GLN A 143 10.74 -1.66 -0.06
N GLN A 144 11.32 -0.63 0.57
CA GLN A 144 11.86 -0.69 1.93
C GLN A 144 11.03 0.14 2.92
N PRO A 145 9.87 -0.35 3.40
CA PRO A 145 8.96 0.39 4.26
C PRO A 145 9.62 1.12 5.44
N ALA A 146 10.53 0.45 6.16
CA ALA A 146 11.18 1.05 7.32
C ALA A 146 12.24 2.11 6.96
N GLY A 147 13.08 1.84 5.95
CA GLY A 147 14.15 2.77 5.55
C GLY A 147 13.58 4.07 4.95
N GLU A 148 12.54 3.95 4.13
CA GLU A 148 11.91 5.08 3.45
C GLU A 148 11.01 5.90 4.40
N GLN A 149 10.35 5.25 5.37
CA GLN A 149 9.65 5.98 6.44
C GLN A 149 10.60 6.85 7.26
N MET A 150 11.84 6.41 7.50
CA MET A 150 12.85 7.22 8.20
C MET A 150 13.33 8.41 7.35
N GLU A 151 13.50 8.22 6.05
CA GLU A 151 13.83 9.31 5.13
C GLU A 151 12.70 10.36 5.08
N MET A 152 11.45 9.92 5.02
CA MET A 152 10.29 10.79 5.03
C MET A 152 10.15 11.55 6.35
N LEU A 153 10.45 10.93 7.50
CA LEU A 153 10.50 11.58 8.80
C LEU A 153 11.53 12.71 8.85
N ASN A 154 12.69 12.52 8.23
CA ASN A 154 13.74 13.52 8.15
C ASN A 154 13.27 14.81 7.45
N GLN A 155 12.43 14.65 6.42
CA GLN A 155 11.98 15.74 5.55
C GLN A 155 10.65 16.36 5.99
N SER A 156 9.89 15.69 6.85
CA SER A 156 8.56 16.14 7.25
C SER A 156 8.58 17.07 8.46
N LYS A 157 7.49 17.84 8.63
CA LYS A 157 7.23 18.51 9.91
C LYS A 157 6.74 17.46 10.91
N ILE A 158 7.46 17.32 12.02
CA ILE A 158 7.06 16.40 13.09
C ILE A 158 6.70 17.18 14.35
N SER A 159 5.83 16.58 15.15
CA SER A 159 5.37 17.10 16.44
C SER A 159 5.46 15.99 17.48
N LEU A 160 5.98 16.28 18.66
CA LEU A 160 5.94 15.33 19.77
C LEU A 160 4.53 15.37 20.39
N LEU A 161 3.79 14.27 20.27
CA LEU A 161 2.43 14.13 20.80
C LEU A 161 2.43 13.59 22.24
N GLY A 162 3.52 12.93 22.67
CA GLY A 162 3.68 12.44 24.02
C GLY A 162 4.55 11.18 24.08
N MET A 163 4.35 10.40 25.13
CA MET A 163 4.97 9.09 25.32
C MET A 163 3.89 8.03 25.49
N GLU A 164 4.13 6.84 24.94
CA GLU A 164 3.21 5.71 25.00
C GLU A 164 4.04 4.42 25.01
N SER A 165 3.61 3.40 25.75
CA SER A 165 4.30 2.11 25.79
C SER A 165 3.69 1.15 24.78
N ILE A 166 4.51 0.57 23.91
CA ILE A 166 4.12 -0.42 22.91
C ILE A 166 4.81 -1.74 23.26
N ASP A 167 4.03 -2.78 23.54
CA ASP A 167 4.54 -4.10 23.98
C ASP A 167 5.53 -4.01 25.17
N GLY A 168 5.29 -3.04 26.09
CA GLY A 168 6.13 -2.82 27.27
C GLY A 168 7.41 -2.00 27.02
N ILE A 169 7.61 -1.49 25.80
CA ILE A 169 8.71 -0.61 25.42
C ILE A 169 8.20 0.83 25.41
N ASP A 170 8.87 1.72 26.14
CA ASP A 170 8.54 3.14 26.13
C ASP A 170 8.90 3.76 24.78
N CYS A 171 7.93 4.47 24.18
CA CYS A 171 8.10 5.10 22.88
C CYS A 171 7.75 6.59 22.92
N TYR A 172 8.47 7.40 22.15
CA TYR A 172 8.02 8.72 21.74
C TYR A 172 6.92 8.56 20.70
N LYS A 173 5.77 9.19 20.96
CA LYS A 173 4.67 9.29 19.99
C LYS A 173 4.83 10.58 19.20
N ILE A 174 5.10 10.47 17.90
CA ILE A 174 5.32 11.62 17.03
C ILE A 174 4.26 11.68 15.93
N GLY A 175 3.67 12.86 15.76
CA GLY A 175 2.74 13.16 14.68
C GLY A 175 3.46 13.82 13.53
N VAL A 176 3.18 13.38 12.32
CA VAL A 176 3.86 13.81 11.11
C VAL A 176 2.85 14.34 10.12
N VAL A 177 3.08 15.57 9.65
CA VAL A 177 2.30 16.19 8.60
C VAL A 177 3.17 16.26 7.37
N GLN A 178 2.76 15.54 6.33
CA GLN A 178 3.47 15.53 5.07
C GLN A 178 3.13 16.75 4.22
N GLU A 179 4.14 17.27 3.53
CA GLU A 179 3.93 18.28 2.51
C GLU A 179 3.44 17.60 1.21
N ARG A 180 2.22 17.95 0.79
CA ARG A 180 1.54 17.31 -0.35
C ARG A 180 2.36 17.31 -1.64
N GLU A 181 3.09 18.39 -1.91
CA GLU A 181 3.91 18.51 -3.13
C GLU A 181 5.19 17.66 -3.08
N ALA A 182 5.74 17.41 -1.90
CA ALA A 182 6.84 16.47 -1.74
C ALA A 182 6.33 15.04 -1.98
N PHE A 183 5.24 14.67 -1.33
CA PHE A 183 4.64 13.34 -1.45
C PHE A 183 4.13 13.03 -2.87
N SER A 184 3.50 13.99 -3.55
CA SER A 184 3.06 13.80 -4.95
C SER A 184 4.24 13.51 -5.88
N ARG A 185 5.33 14.29 -5.79
CA ARG A 185 6.56 14.08 -6.59
C ARG A 185 7.23 12.74 -6.29
N MET A 186 7.17 12.28 -5.04
CA MET A 186 7.63 10.96 -4.63
C MET A 186 6.94 9.88 -5.44
N VAL A 187 5.60 9.92 -5.46
CA VAL A 187 4.83 8.87 -6.08
C VAL A 187 4.92 8.95 -7.61
N SER A 188 5.11 10.13 -8.22
CA SER A 188 5.36 10.21 -9.68
C SER A 188 6.61 9.44 -10.12
N GLN A 189 7.58 9.20 -9.23
CA GLN A 189 8.75 8.37 -9.56
C GLN A 189 8.41 6.87 -9.62
N GLN A 190 7.23 6.47 -9.16
CA GLN A 190 6.68 5.11 -9.27
C GLN A 190 5.91 4.87 -10.59
N ASP A 191 5.83 5.87 -11.50
CA ASP A 191 5.07 5.82 -12.76
C ASP A 191 5.57 4.77 -13.80
N GLY A 192 6.28 3.73 -13.36
CA GLY A 192 6.74 2.59 -14.16
C GLY A 192 6.04 1.25 -13.87
N LEU A 193 5.08 1.19 -12.94
CA LEU A 193 4.31 -0.03 -12.68
C LEU A 193 3.22 -0.21 -13.76
N ASP A 194 3.53 -0.97 -14.80
CA ASP A 194 2.55 -1.45 -15.78
C ASP A 194 1.61 -2.48 -15.11
N MET A 195 0.54 -1.98 -14.49
CA MET A 195 -0.52 -2.79 -13.88
C MET A 195 -1.55 -3.28 -14.91
N GLY A 196 -1.18 -3.31 -16.20
CA GLY A 196 -2.06 -3.74 -17.29
C GLY A 196 -2.95 -2.61 -17.82
N THR A 197 -4.27 -2.80 -17.84
CA THR A 197 -5.20 -1.95 -18.61
C THR A 197 -5.50 -0.56 -18.01
N LEU A 198 -5.02 -0.26 -16.81
CA LEU A 198 -5.26 1.03 -16.14
C LEU A 198 -4.01 1.91 -16.19
N ASN A 199 -4.11 3.07 -16.82
CA ASN A 199 -3.05 4.07 -16.87
C ASN A 199 -3.27 5.11 -15.76
N LEU A 200 -2.84 4.75 -14.55
CA LEU A 200 -3.11 5.49 -13.32
C LEU A 200 -2.20 6.72 -13.22
N ASN A 201 -2.79 7.88 -12.96
CA ASN A 201 -2.03 9.09 -12.64
C ASN A 201 -1.83 9.18 -11.11
N LEU A 202 -0.89 8.40 -10.58
CA LEU A 202 -0.63 8.35 -9.15
C LEU A 202 -0.24 9.72 -8.59
N SER A 203 0.54 10.50 -9.34
CA SER A 203 0.92 11.86 -8.98
C SER A 203 -0.28 12.74 -8.60
N GLU A 204 -1.33 12.76 -9.43
CA GLU A 204 -2.54 13.55 -9.20
C GLU A 204 -3.42 12.96 -8.09
N ILE A 205 -3.52 11.64 -8.01
CA ILE A 205 -4.24 10.93 -6.94
C ILE A 205 -3.71 11.35 -5.56
N TYR A 206 -2.38 11.34 -5.40
CA TYR A 206 -1.75 11.68 -4.12
C TYR A 206 -1.65 13.18 -3.86
N ARG A 207 -1.60 14.02 -4.91
CA ARG A 207 -1.68 15.48 -4.74
C ARG A 207 -2.98 15.89 -4.03
N ASN A 208 -4.07 15.18 -4.33
CA ASN A 208 -5.40 15.44 -3.77
C ASN A 208 -5.67 14.68 -2.47
N ALA A 209 -4.72 13.86 -2.00
CA ALA A 209 -4.86 13.10 -0.77
C ALA A 209 -4.65 13.96 0.48
N THR A 210 -5.33 13.59 1.57
CA THR A 210 -4.98 14.04 2.92
C THR A 210 -4.39 12.87 3.66
N ILE A 211 -3.21 13.07 4.26
CA ILE A 211 -2.43 12.01 4.88
C ILE A 211 -1.99 12.49 6.26
N SER A 212 -2.30 11.71 7.27
CA SER A 212 -1.81 11.88 8.63
C SER A 212 -1.10 10.61 9.05
N MET A 213 0.08 10.77 9.67
CA MET A 213 0.85 9.64 10.15
C MET A 213 1.30 9.88 11.59
N ILE A 214 1.28 8.81 12.38
CA ILE A 214 1.80 8.80 13.73
C ILE A 214 2.82 7.67 13.83
N TYR A 215 3.96 7.95 14.42
CA TYR A 215 5.02 6.97 14.65
C TYR A 215 5.28 6.82 16.14
N TRP A 216 5.65 5.61 16.53
CA TRP A 216 6.14 5.28 17.87
C TRP A 216 7.60 4.86 17.74
N ILE A 217 8.48 5.65 18.36
CA ILE A 217 9.92 5.47 18.30
C ILE A 217 10.41 5.04 19.68
N ASP A 218 11.10 3.90 19.75
CA ASP A 218 11.72 3.38 20.98
C ASP A 218 12.62 4.45 21.62
N THR A 219 12.44 4.73 22.91
CA THR A 219 13.20 5.79 23.60
C THR A 219 14.67 5.45 23.84
N ASN A 220 15.03 4.16 23.80
CA ASN A 220 16.38 3.66 24.04
C ASN A 220 17.14 3.48 22.73
N GLU A 221 16.52 2.77 21.78
CA GLU A 221 17.18 2.38 20.52
C GLU A 221 16.92 3.37 19.38
N ASN A 222 15.94 4.28 19.54
CA ASN A 222 15.44 5.20 18.51
C ASN A 222 14.87 4.50 17.26
N LEU A 223 14.53 3.22 17.40
CA LEU A 223 13.97 2.41 16.32
C LEU A 223 12.44 2.51 16.25
N LEU A 224 11.92 2.38 15.02
CA LEU A 224 10.49 2.38 14.77
C LEU A 224 9.82 1.11 15.33
N LYS A 225 8.77 1.30 16.13
CA LYS A 225 7.98 0.21 16.74
C LYS A 225 6.59 0.08 16.14
N LYS A 226 5.95 1.21 15.83
CA LYS A 226 4.59 1.25 15.29
C LYS A 226 4.42 2.46 14.38
N THR A 227 3.62 2.28 13.33
CA THR A 227 3.12 3.37 12.49
C THR A 227 1.61 3.26 12.40
N GLU A 228 0.92 4.38 12.56
CA GLU A 228 -0.49 4.53 12.20
C GLU A 228 -0.59 5.54 11.06
N MET A 229 -1.45 5.24 10.10
CA MET A 229 -1.70 6.08 8.95
C MET A 229 -3.20 6.23 8.74
N ASP A 230 -3.63 7.47 8.54
CA ASP A 230 -4.98 7.85 8.15
C ASP A 230 -4.89 8.62 6.82
N MET A 231 -5.59 8.14 5.81
CA MET A 231 -5.50 8.66 4.45
C MET A 231 -6.88 8.74 3.80
N ASP A 232 -7.20 9.93 3.29
CA ASP A 232 -8.38 10.17 2.47
C ASP A 232 -7.96 10.55 1.04
N ILE A 233 -8.50 9.83 0.05
CA ILE A 233 -8.22 10.02 -1.38
C ILE A 233 -9.53 10.23 -2.14
N SER A 234 -9.52 11.15 -3.12
CA SER A 234 -10.57 11.26 -4.13
C SER A 234 -9.95 11.02 -5.52
N ILE A 235 -10.45 10.00 -6.21
CA ILE A 235 -10.04 9.61 -7.56
C ILE A 235 -11.20 9.88 -8.52
N ASN A 236 -10.92 10.49 -9.67
CA ASN A 236 -11.89 10.67 -10.75
C ASN A 236 -11.55 9.80 -11.97
N SER A 237 -12.47 9.68 -12.93
CA SER A 237 -12.28 8.86 -14.14
C SER A 237 -11.02 9.21 -14.95
N LYS A 238 -10.58 10.47 -14.96
CA LYS A 238 -9.35 10.89 -15.65
C LYS A 238 -8.10 10.40 -14.93
N ASP A 239 -8.13 10.32 -13.61
CA ASP A 239 -7.02 9.82 -12.80
C ASP A 239 -6.78 8.32 -13.02
N LEU A 240 -7.81 7.60 -13.47
CA LEU A 240 -7.74 6.17 -13.81
C LEU A 240 -7.30 5.90 -15.26
N GLY A 241 -7.12 6.95 -16.07
CA GLY A 241 -6.77 6.84 -17.48
C GLY A 241 -7.90 6.27 -18.36
N ILE A 242 -9.13 6.20 -17.85
CA ILE A 242 -10.29 5.68 -18.59
C ILE A 242 -10.87 6.82 -19.44
N PRO A 243 -11.11 6.62 -20.75
CA PRO A 243 -11.74 7.64 -21.59
C PRO A 243 -13.07 8.11 -20.99
N ALA A 244 -13.32 9.42 -21.02
CA ALA A 244 -14.54 10.02 -20.46
C ALA A 244 -15.84 9.45 -21.08
N GLU A 245 -15.75 8.96 -22.32
CA GLU A 245 -16.85 8.33 -23.04
C GLU A 245 -17.22 6.94 -22.48
N GLU A 246 -16.30 6.26 -21.80
CA GLU A 246 -16.47 4.89 -21.29
C GLU A 246 -16.77 4.86 -19.77
N ALA A 247 -16.15 5.73 -18.98
CA ALA A 247 -16.32 5.73 -17.52
C ALA A 247 -17.49 6.58 -17.00
N GLY A 248 -18.01 7.51 -17.83
CA GLY A 248 -18.83 8.61 -17.33
C GLY A 248 -18.09 9.47 -16.29
N ASP A 249 -18.84 10.25 -15.51
CA ASP A 249 -18.28 11.03 -14.41
C ASP A 249 -18.21 10.15 -13.14
N LEU A 250 -17.36 9.12 -13.17
CA LEU A 250 -17.09 8.29 -11.98
C LEU A 250 -16.21 9.05 -11.00
N GLN A 251 -16.63 9.09 -9.72
CA GLN A 251 -15.80 9.55 -8.61
C GLN A 251 -15.71 8.45 -7.55
N ILE A 252 -14.49 8.14 -7.12
CA ILE A 252 -14.19 7.18 -6.06
C ILE A 252 -13.62 7.97 -4.88
N GLN A 253 -14.26 7.89 -3.72
CA GLN A 253 -13.71 8.40 -2.47
C GLN A 253 -13.24 7.22 -1.62
N MET A 254 -12.00 7.27 -1.15
CA MET A 254 -11.42 6.23 -0.29
C MET A 254 -10.97 6.84 1.02
N SER A 255 -11.27 6.16 2.11
CA SER A 255 -10.75 6.46 3.45
C SER A 255 -10.06 5.21 3.95
N ILE A 256 -8.80 5.34 4.33
CA ILE A 256 -7.90 4.23 4.64
C ILE A 256 -7.29 4.49 6.02
N LYS A 257 -7.39 3.49 6.88
CA LYS A 257 -6.69 3.46 8.17
C LYS A 257 -5.82 2.23 8.20
N SER A 258 -4.53 2.41 8.45
CA SER A 258 -3.60 1.29 8.56
C SER A 258 -2.73 1.41 9.80
N THR A 259 -2.41 0.27 10.38
CA THR A 259 -1.49 0.12 11.50
C THR A 259 -0.42 -0.90 11.14
N TYR A 260 0.83 -0.48 11.24
CA TYR A 260 2.01 -1.33 11.10
C TYR A 260 2.66 -1.51 12.47
N LEU A 261 3.01 -2.74 12.83
CA LEU A 261 3.82 -3.04 14.01
C LEU A 261 5.13 -3.69 13.57
N TYR A 262 6.25 -3.17 14.06
CA TYR A 262 7.58 -3.64 13.70
C TYR A 262 8.24 -4.43 14.84
N ARG A 263 8.82 -5.57 14.47
CA ARG A 263 9.43 -6.54 15.38
C ARG A 263 10.75 -7.04 14.81
N ASP A 264 11.56 -7.64 15.68
CA ASP A 264 12.83 -8.30 15.33
C ASP A 264 13.73 -7.45 14.43
N LEU A 265 13.78 -6.14 14.68
CA LEU A 265 14.65 -5.24 13.93
C LEU A 265 16.10 -5.67 14.11
N ASN A 266 16.85 -5.71 13.00
CA ASN A 266 18.23 -6.17 12.94
C ASN A 266 18.45 -7.64 13.38
N GLY A 267 17.38 -8.43 13.44
CA GLY A 267 17.44 -9.86 13.71
C GLY A 267 17.87 -10.69 12.50
N TYR A 268 18.26 -11.95 12.72
CA TYR A 268 18.50 -12.87 11.60
C TYR A 268 17.18 -13.25 10.92
N ILE A 269 17.07 -12.98 9.61
CA ILE A 269 15.92 -13.29 8.77
C ILE A 269 16.42 -13.90 7.47
N GLN A 270 15.96 -15.10 7.16
CA GLN A 270 16.19 -15.75 5.88
C GLN A 270 14.87 -15.85 5.13
N ILE A 271 14.83 -15.36 3.90
CA ILE A 271 13.64 -15.40 3.04
C ILE A 271 14.01 -16.23 1.82
N ALA A 272 13.21 -17.25 1.54
CA ALA A 272 13.42 -18.15 0.41
C ALA A 272 12.15 -18.20 -0.43
N LEU A 273 12.32 -18.16 -1.75
CA LEU A 273 11.22 -18.30 -2.69
C LEU A 273 10.66 -19.74 -2.59
N PRO A 274 9.33 -19.93 -2.48
CA PRO A 274 8.72 -21.26 -2.56
C PRO A 274 8.99 -21.92 -3.92
N SER A 275 9.19 -23.24 -3.92
CA SER A 275 9.51 -24.00 -5.14
C SER A 275 8.46 -23.85 -6.24
N GLU A 276 7.20 -23.66 -5.86
CA GLU A 276 6.07 -23.50 -6.77
C GLU A 276 6.18 -22.19 -7.58
N ALA A 277 6.76 -21.14 -6.99
CA ALA A 277 6.91 -19.83 -7.61
C ALA A 277 8.03 -19.79 -8.67
N GLU A 278 8.93 -20.79 -8.70
CA GLU A 278 9.97 -20.90 -9.74
C GLU A 278 9.38 -21.09 -11.16
N THR A 279 8.14 -21.59 -11.23
CA THR A 279 7.40 -21.82 -12.48
C THR A 279 6.36 -20.75 -12.80
N ALA A 280 6.36 -19.66 -12.01
CA ALA A 280 5.45 -18.54 -12.17
C ALA A 280 5.48 -17.97 -13.59
N GLN A 281 4.32 -17.56 -14.10
CA GLN A 281 4.22 -16.92 -15.41
C GLN A 281 4.33 -15.40 -15.29
N PRO A 282 4.79 -14.68 -16.32
CA PRO A 282 4.75 -13.22 -16.32
C PRO A 282 3.31 -12.74 -16.10
N PHE A 283 3.10 -11.76 -15.21
CA PHE A 283 1.78 -11.24 -14.87
C PHE A 283 0.96 -10.85 -16.11
N GLY A 284 1.56 -10.15 -17.08
CA GLY A 284 0.90 -9.75 -18.33
C GLY A 284 0.47 -10.90 -19.26
N GLN A 285 1.02 -12.11 -19.10
CA GLN A 285 0.60 -13.30 -19.85
C GLN A 285 -0.49 -14.11 -19.13
N ALA A 286 -0.59 -14.00 -17.80
CA ALA A 286 -1.61 -14.69 -17.02
C ALA A 286 -3.02 -14.12 -17.25
N ILE A 287 -3.14 -12.81 -17.50
CA ILE A 287 -4.43 -12.14 -17.77
C ILE A 287 -5.05 -12.59 -19.11
N ASN A 288 -4.23 -12.99 -20.10
CA ASN A 288 -4.72 -13.53 -21.36
C ASN A 288 -5.34 -14.93 -21.23
N ILE A 289 -5.05 -15.66 -20.15
CA ILE A 289 -5.59 -17.02 -19.94
C ILE A 289 -7.02 -16.96 -19.37
N THR A 290 -7.42 -15.85 -18.75
CA THR A 290 -8.81 -15.62 -18.31
C THR A 290 -9.72 -15.03 -19.38
N ALA A 291 -9.17 -14.46 -20.47
CA ALA A 291 -9.98 -13.88 -21.54
C ALA A 291 -10.69 -14.92 -22.42
N GLU A 292 -10.31 -16.19 -22.36
CA GLU A 292 -11.01 -17.31 -23.02
C GLU A 292 -11.98 -18.09 -22.09
N GLY A 293 -12.26 -17.55 -20.90
CA GLY A 293 -13.24 -18.09 -19.94
C GLY A 293 -14.69 -17.80 -20.33
N THR A 294 -15.14 -18.43 -21.41
CA THR A 294 -16.53 -18.83 -21.74
C THR A 294 -17.67 -18.08 -21.02
N LEU A 295 -18.35 -17.18 -21.74
CA LEU A 295 -19.77 -16.93 -21.53
C LEU A 295 -20.53 -18.22 -21.83
N GLN A 296 -20.85 -19.03 -20.82
CA GLN A 296 -22.00 -19.93 -20.94
C GLN A 296 -23.24 -19.20 -20.44
N ASN A 297 -23.98 -18.66 -21.42
CA ASN A 297 -25.42 -18.48 -21.30
C ASN A 297 -26.04 -19.84 -20.94
N THR A 298 -26.37 -20.06 -19.67
CA THR A 298 -27.43 -21.02 -19.35
C THR A 298 -28.76 -20.39 -19.74
N THR A 299 -29.12 -20.59 -21.01
CA THR A 299 -30.50 -20.58 -21.48
C THR A 299 -31.28 -21.57 -20.61
N ILE A 300 -32.18 -21.05 -19.77
CA ILE A 300 -33.23 -21.88 -19.18
C ILE A 300 -34.22 -22.16 -20.30
N GLU A 301 -34.02 -23.28 -21.03
CA GLU A 301 -35.07 -23.86 -21.84
C GLU A 301 -36.13 -24.45 -20.91
N ALA A 302 -37.35 -23.96 -21.10
CA ALA A 302 -38.55 -24.52 -20.51
C ALA A 302 -38.91 -25.86 -21.19
N SER A 303 -39.63 -26.69 -20.43
CA SER A 303 -40.61 -27.72 -20.85
C SER A 303 -40.12 -29.17 -20.86
N PRO A 304 -41.00 -30.17 -20.66
CA PRO A 304 -42.48 -30.13 -20.68
C PRO A 304 -43.19 -30.11 -19.33
#